data_AF-A0A954JPI7-F1
#
_entry.id   AF-A0A954JPI7-F1
#
_cell.length_a   1.000
_cell.length_b   1.000
_cell.length_c   1.000
_cell.angle_alpha   90.00
_cell.angle_beta   90.00
_cell.angle_gamma   90.00
#
_symmetry.space_group_name_H-M   'P 1'
#
loop_
_entity.id
_entity.type
_entity.pdbx_description
1 polymer ?
#
loop_
_entity_poly.entity_id
_entity_poly.type
_entity_poly.pdbx_seq_one_letter_code
_entity_poly.pdbx_strand_id
1 'polypeptide(L)'
;MIVSTLPACIALSFLGTVLAPANPAPQELEAPKVTFSAPGLGKVWAAVGPTTVPDALPVEAQELSETPFGKPVLVAWSRAMAQVGEPETALEDRVRARLTLCLIAKAQGRDQDAWHHFERLGDGPGAVARALPHLWPGVPFQVNPGPGGRLQLPANVALQPAFHLLPEDEGRAGTGPQSMTWTGGLRVGSEALDLRSTLQPEGLEMDLWNRGAAACNLRVTLPTPRNFEAAYTYSDWEQTEDAQAGISIQLPAQREEPWTLFCRLKPAFEAWPGLPKNRSDWFQDRELRLVLDKDEVPSEDMQALAQALSDRLQIPVGFADSQDPPELRSVTIDMGSGVENSPSEPQRKAPSPRQARVRRLLSSVEEFLLP
;
A
#
# COMPACT_ATOMS: atom_id res chain seq x y z
N MET A 1 -89.35 -9.61 -1.59
CA MET A 1 -88.52 -9.25 -2.75
C MET A 1 -87.78 -7.97 -2.41
N ILE A 2 -86.53 -8.08 -1.98
CA ILE A 2 -85.68 -6.94 -1.62
C ILE A 2 -84.67 -6.77 -2.75
N VAL A 3 -84.69 -5.60 -3.38
CA VAL A 3 -83.83 -5.20 -4.48
C VAL A 3 -82.50 -4.74 -3.90
N SER A 4 -81.40 -5.38 -4.30
CA SER A 4 -80.04 -5.00 -3.97
C SER A 4 -79.41 -4.28 -5.14
N THR A 5 -79.08 -3.00 -4.96
CA THR A 5 -78.28 -2.19 -5.90
C THR A 5 -76.93 -1.89 -5.25
N LEU A 6 -75.86 -2.45 -5.82
CA LEU A 6 -74.47 -2.14 -5.49
C LEU A 6 -74.02 -0.84 -6.18
N PRO A 7 -73.26 0.05 -5.50
CA PRO A 7 -72.64 1.19 -6.16
C PRO A 7 -71.31 0.78 -6.83
N ALA A 8 -71.10 1.25 -8.06
CA ALA A 8 -69.86 1.10 -8.80
C ALA A 8 -68.83 2.15 -8.34
N CYS A 9 -67.71 1.70 -7.78
CA CYS A 9 -66.55 2.55 -7.52
C CYS A 9 -65.79 2.83 -8.82
N ILE A 10 -65.75 4.09 -9.25
CA ILE A 10 -64.91 4.57 -10.34
C ILE A 10 -63.52 4.86 -9.78
N ALA A 11 -62.53 4.03 -10.13
CA ALA A 11 -61.12 4.28 -9.85
C ALA A 11 -60.53 5.18 -10.95
N LEU A 12 -60.23 6.44 -10.61
CA LEU A 12 -59.47 7.37 -11.44
C LEU A 12 -57.97 7.02 -11.35
N SER A 13 -57.46 6.29 -12.32
CA SER A 13 -56.02 6.06 -12.49
C SER A 13 -55.36 7.32 -13.08
N PHE A 14 -54.72 8.12 -12.23
CA PHE A 14 -53.78 9.15 -12.67
C PHE A 14 -52.52 8.48 -13.22
N LEU A 15 -52.42 8.38 -14.54
CA LEU A 15 -51.16 8.11 -15.25
C LEU A 15 -50.28 9.36 -15.17
N GLY A 16 -49.61 9.53 -14.04
CA GLY A 16 -48.51 10.49 -13.89
C GLY A 16 -47.28 9.92 -14.59
N THR A 17 -46.96 10.43 -15.78
CA THR A 17 -45.70 10.16 -16.46
C THR A 17 -44.57 10.73 -15.62
N VAL A 18 -43.95 9.91 -14.77
CA VAL A 18 -42.70 10.27 -14.09
C VAL A 18 -41.63 10.33 -15.17
N LEU A 19 -41.30 11.54 -15.61
CA LEU A 19 -40.11 11.80 -16.42
C LEU A 19 -38.91 11.34 -15.59
N ALA A 20 -38.34 10.19 -15.95
CA ALA A 20 -37.06 9.78 -15.40
C ALA A 20 -36.07 10.94 -15.62
N PRO A 21 -35.32 11.37 -14.60
CA PRO A 21 -34.34 12.42 -14.76
C PRO A 21 -33.39 12.01 -15.89
N ALA A 22 -33.20 12.90 -16.86
CA ALA A 22 -32.27 12.69 -17.96
C ALA A 22 -30.91 12.30 -17.36
N ASN A 23 -30.41 11.12 -17.77
CA ASN A 23 -29.08 10.68 -17.35
C ASN A 23 -28.09 11.79 -17.73
N PRO A 24 -27.37 12.40 -16.78
CA PRO A 24 -26.41 13.43 -17.11
C PRO A 24 -25.39 12.85 -18.10
N ALA A 25 -25.00 13.65 -19.09
CA ALA A 25 -23.96 13.26 -20.03
C ALA A 25 -22.71 12.79 -19.25
N PRO A 26 -22.03 11.72 -19.70
CA PRO A 26 -20.86 11.21 -19.01
C PRO A 26 -19.84 12.34 -18.87
N GLN A 27 -19.61 12.79 -17.63
CA GLN A 27 -18.59 13.78 -17.34
C GLN A 27 -17.23 13.20 -17.74
N GLU A 28 -16.48 13.95 -18.54
CA GLU A 28 -15.13 13.57 -18.92
C GLU A 28 -14.28 13.45 -17.65
N LEU A 29 -13.69 12.28 -17.43
CA LEU A 29 -12.88 12.02 -16.24
C LEU A 29 -11.61 12.88 -16.28
N GLU A 30 -11.55 13.92 -15.46
CA GLU A 30 -10.32 14.68 -15.25
C GLU A 30 -9.23 13.80 -14.61
N ALA A 31 -7.96 14.08 -14.93
CA ALA A 31 -6.84 13.43 -14.26
C ALA A 31 -6.76 13.90 -12.79
N PRO A 32 -6.40 13.00 -11.85
CA PRO A 32 -6.24 13.38 -10.47
C PRO A 32 -5.15 14.44 -10.33
N LYS A 33 -5.43 15.49 -9.54
CA LYS A 33 -4.44 16.53 -9.22
C LYS A 33 -3.70 16.12 -7.97
N VAL A 34 -2.46 15.67 -8.12
CA VAL A 34 -1.63 15.21 -7.00
C VAL A 34 -0.57 16.26 -6.67
N THR A 35 -0.46 16.61 -5.39
CA THR A 35 0.56 17.52 -4.86
C THR A 35 1.30 16.84 -3.72
N PHE A 36 2.63 16.95 -3.73
CA PHE A 36 3.50 16.45 -2.67
C PHE A 36 4.24 17.61 -2.01
N SER A 37 4.43 17.54 -0.70
CA SER A 37 5.36 18.44 -0.02
C SER A 37 6.83 18.09 -0.32
N ALA A 38 7.14 16.82 -0.61
CA ALA A 38 8.47 16.37 -1.02
C ALA A 38 8.79 16.81 -2.47
N PRO A 39 9.79 17.68 -2.69
CA PRO A 39 10.07 18.22 -4.02
C PRO A 39 10.42 17.16 -5.08
N GLY A 40 11.08 16.06 -4.66
CA GLY A 40 11.45 14.95 -5.53
C GLY A 40 10.23 14.26 -6.15
N LEU A 41 9.25 13.91 -5.32
CA LEU A 41 7.99 13.28 -5.78
C LEU A 41 7.19 14.17 -6.73
N GLY A 42 7.08 15.46 -6.42
CA GLY A 42 6.41 16.42 -7.27
C GLY A 42 7.03 16.52 -8.66
N LYS A 43 8.38 16.48 -8.74
CA LYS A 43 9.11 16.51 -10.00
C LYS A 43 8.85 15.26 -10.85
N VAL A 44 8.83 14.08 -10.23
CA VAL A 44 8.55 12.81 -10.90
C VAL A 44 7.13 12.80 -11.47
N TRP A 45 6.14 13.24 -10.69
CA TRP A 45 4.75 13.31 -11.14
C TRP A 45 4.52 14.36 -12.23
N ALA A 46 5.25 15.48 -12.22
CA ALA A 46 5.11 16.54 -13.22
C ALA A 46 5.41 16.09 -14.67
N ALA A 47 6.11 14.97 -14.85
CA ALA A 47 6.34 14.36 -16.16
C ALA A 47 5.12 13.61 -16.72
N VAL A 48 4.09 13.36 -15.89
CA VAL A 48 2.86 12.67 -16.29
C VAL A 48 1.84 13.67 -16.80
N GLY A 49 1.61 13.65 -18.12
CA GLY A 49 0.56 14.42 -18.76
C GLY A 49 -0.79 13.69 -18.74
N PRO A 50 -1.90 14.39 -19.06
CA PRO A 50 -3.24 13.81 -19.09
C PRO A 50 -3.41 12.69 -20.12
N THR A 51 -2.50 12.58 -21.10
CA THR A 51 -2.49 11.58 -22.16
C THR A 51 -1.41 10.51 -21.98
N THR A 52 -0.58 10.60 -20.92
CA THR A 52 0.47 9.62 -20.64
C THR A 52 -0.16 8.26 -20.41
N VAL A 53 0.12 7.30 -21.28
CA VAL A 53 -0.40 5.94 -21.15
C VAL A 53 0.38 5.21 -20.05
N PRO A 54 -0.29 4.68 -19.00
CA PRO A 54 0.40 3.89 -18.00
C PRO A 54 1.00 2.62 -18.61
N ASP A 55 2.23 2.31 -18.23
CA ASP A 55 2.91 1.07 -18.66
C ASP A 55 2.07 -0.16 -18.30
N ALA A 56 2.28 -1.28 -18.98
CA ALA A 56 1.61 -2.52 -18.60
C ALA A 56 1.99 -2.93 -17.17
N LEU A 57 1.01 -3.45 -16.43
CA LEU A 57 1.29 -4.05 -15.12
C LEU A 57 2.23 -5.25 -15.33
N PRO A 58 3.36 -5.37 -14.60
CA PRO A 58 4.20 -6.56 -14.65
C PRO A 58 3.35 -7.82 -14.42
N VAL A 59 3.66 -8.92 -15.12
CA VAL A 59 2.87 -10.17 -15.00
C VAL A 59 2.86 -10.65 -13.55
N GLU A 60 3.98 -10.49 -12.88
CA GLU A 60 4.21 -10.85 -11.48
C GLU A 60 3.38 -9.97 -10.54
N ALA A 61 2.94 -8.79 -10.99
CA ALA A 61 2.08 -7.91 -10.24
C ALA A 61 0.60 -8.32 -10.21
N GLN A 62 0.17 -9.26 -11.06
CA GLN A 62 -1.17 -9.86 -10.96
C GLN A 62 -1.28 -10.77 -9.73
N GLU A 63 -0.20 -11.50 -9.41
CA GLU A 63 -0.13 -12.42 -8.26
C GLU A 63 0.04 -11.70 -6.92
N LEU A 64 0.43 -10.42 -6.93
CA LEU A 64 0.67 -9.62 -5.72
C LEU A 64 -0.55 -9.48 -4.82
N SER A 65 -1.75 -9.57 -5.39
CA SER A 65 -2.98 -9.43 -4.62
C SER A 65 -3.33 -10.67 -3.80
N GLU A 66 -2.81 -11.84 -4.16
CA GLU A 66 -3.12 -13.12 -3.51
C GLU A 66 -1.96 -13.61 -2.65
N THR A 67 -0.74 -13.57 -3.19
CA THR A 67 0.46 -14.11 -2.53
C THR A 67 1.61 -13.10 -2.59
N PRO A 68 1.55 -11.99 -1.82
CA PRO A 68 2.58 -10.94 -1.86
C PRO A 68 3.98 -11.40 -1.43
N PHE A 69 4.06 -12.55 -0.76
CA PHE A 69 5.32 -13.22 -0.37
C PHE A 69 5.52 -14.57 -1.07
N GLY A 70 4.73 -14.87 -2.10
CA GLY A 70 4.83 -16.11 -2.85
C GLY A 70 6.13 -16.21 -3.64
N LYS A 71 6.57 -17.44 -3.91
CA LYS A 71 7.78 -17.71 -4.70
C LYS A 71 7.90 -16.90 -6.00
N PRO A 72 6.88 -16.78 -6.87
CA PRO A 72 7.04 -16.00 -8.10
C PRO A 72 7.35 -14.52 -7.84
N VAL A 73 6.73 -13.93 -6.82
CA VAL A 73 6.98 -12.55 -6.39
C VAL A 73 8.40 -12.38 -5.85
N LEU A 74 8.90 -13.34 -5.06
CA LEU A 74 10.27 -13.30 -4.52
C LEU A 74 11.33 -13.46 -5.62
N VAL A 75 11.07 -14.30 -6.62
CA VAL A 75 11.93 -14.43 -7.80
C VAL A 75 11.92 -13.13 -8.62
N ALA A 76 10.74 -12.53 -8.82
CA ALA A 76 10.59 -11.26 -9.52
C ALA A 76 11.36 -10.13 -8.82
N TRP A 77 11.25 -10.07 -7.49
CA TRP A 77 11.98 -9.15 -6.64
C TRP A 77 13.50 -9.30 -6.81
N SER A 78 14.04 -10.52 -6.66
CA SER A 78 15.49 -10.78 -6.79
C SER A 78 16.03 -10.37 -8.17
N ARG A 79 15.30 -10.72 -9.23
CA ARG A 79 15.67 -10.35 -10.61
C ARG A 79 15.65 -8.84 -10.82
N ALA A 80 14.61 -8.15 -10.36
CA ALA A 80 14.49 -6.70 -10.50
C ALA A 80 15.58 -5.97 -9.69
N MET A 81 15.91 -6.46 -8.48
CA MET A 81 17.04 -5.97 -7.69
C MET A 81 18.38 -6.09 -8.45
N ALA A 82 18.60 -7.23 -9.14
CA ALA A 82 19.77 -7.40 -9.99
C ALA A 82 19.84 -6.32 -11.09
N GLN A 83 18.77 -6.19 -11.87
CA GLN A 83 18.71 -5.25 -13.00
C GLN A 83 18.96 -3.81 -12.58
N VAL A 84 18.45 -3.41 -11.42
CA VAL A 84 18.64 -2.08 -10.86
C VAL A 84 20.06 -1.84 -10.37
N GLY A 85 20.71 -2.86 -9.82
CA GLY A 85 22.08 -2.78 -9.30
C GLY A 85 23.16 -2.78 -10.39
N GLU A 86 22.87 -3.33 -11.56
CA GLU A 86 23.82 -3.45 -12.67
C GLU A 86 23.89 -2.15 -13.51
N PRO A 87 25.05 -1.47 -13.58
CA PRO A 87 25.21 -0.22 -14.34
C PRO A 87 25.00 -0.37 -15.85
N GLU A 88 25.24 -1.57 -16.39
CA GLU A 88 25.14 -1.88 -17.81
C GLU A 88 23.70 -2.12 -18.29
N THR A 89 22.74 -2.29 -17.36
CA THR A 89 21.34 -2.50 -17.71
C THR A 89 20.78 -1.29 -18.43
N ALA A 90 20.11 -1.52 -19.57
CA ALA A 90 19.45 -0.48 -20.36
C ALA A 90 18.50 0.35 -19.49
N LEU A 91 18.38 1.66 -19.77
CA LEU A 91 17.55 2.56 -18.96
C LEU A 91 16.09 2.09 -18.87
N GLU A 92 15.51 1.67 -19.99
CA GLU A 92 14.13 1.16 -20.04
C GLU A 92 13.92 -0.07 -19.15
N ASP A 93 14.89 -0.99 -19.15
CA ASP A 93 14.85 -2.19 -18.30
C ASP A 93 15.03 -1.83 -16.82
N ARG A 94 15.88 -0.85 -16.49
CA ARG A 94 16.02 -0.33 -15.11
C ARG A 94 14.74 0.35 -14.63
N VAL A 95 14.07 1.13 -15.48
CA VAL A 95 12.77 1.75 -15.16
C VAL A 95 11.73 0.66 -14.90
N ARG A 96 11.64 -0.36 -15.76
CA ARG A 96 10.73 -1.50 -15.56
C ARG A 96 11.03 -2.28 -14.29
N ALA A 97 12.30 -2.50 -13.98
CA ALA A 97 12.73 -3.16 -12.76
C ALA A 97 12.36 -2.33 -11.51
N ARG A 98 12.57 -1.01 -11.52
CA ARG A 98 12.13 -0.10 -10.45
C ARG A 98 10.61 -0.09 -10.30
N LEU A 99 9.85 -0.09 -11.38
CA LEU A 99 8.37 -0.19 -11.34
C LEU A 99 7.95 -1.50 -10.66
N THR A 100 8.61 -2.60 -11.03
CA THR A 100 8.36 -3.92 -10.43
C THR A 100 8.64 -3.91 -8.93
N LEU A 101 9.80 -3.41 -8.50
CA LEU A 101 10.15 -3.30 -7.08
C LEU A 101 9.18 -2.38 -6.32
N CYS A 102 8.79 -1.26 -6.92
CA CYS A 102 7.81 -0.34 -6.35
C CYS A 102 6.48 -1.04 -6.03
N LEU A 103 5.91 -1.75 -7.01
CA LEU A 103 4.63 -2.43 -6.85
C LEU A 103 4.72 -3.63 -5.90
N ILE A 104 5.81 -4.42 -5.96
CA ILE A 104 6.07 -5.53 -5.03
C ILE A 104 6.16 -5.00 -3.60
N ALA A 105 6.97 -3.97 -3.37
CA ALA A 105 7.13 -3.35 -2.06
C ALA A 105 5.78 -2.89 -1.52
N LYS A 106 4.96 -2.22 -2.35
CA LYS A 106 3.62 -1.79 -1.96
C LYS A 106 2.72 -2.96 -1.56
N ALA A 107 2.68 -4.03 -2.36
CA ALA A 107 1.87 -5.22 -2.05
C ALA A 107 2.30 -5.92 -0.76
N GLN A 108 3.58 -5.88 -0.43
CA GLN A 108 4.14 -6.43 0.81
C GLN A 108 3.98 -5.49 2.02
N GLY A 109 3.32 -4.34 1.86
CA GLY A 109 3.18 -3.30 2.87
C GLY A 109 4.46 -2.51 3.14
N ARG A 110 5.50 -2.65 2.33
CA ARG A 110 6.78 -1.92 2.43
C ARG A 110 6.67 -0.54 1.79
N ASP A 111 5.75 0.28 2.29
CA ASP A 111 5.38 1.57 1.69
C ASP A 111 6.57 2.51 1.46
N GLN A 112 7.54 2.58 2.39
CA GLN A 112 8.74 3.41 2.22
C GLN A 112 9.63 2.94 1.08
N ASP A 113 9.88 1.64 0.98
CA ASP A 113 10.65 1.05 -0.11
C ASP A 113 9.94 1.33 -1.45
N ALA A 114 8.61 1.21 -1.46
CA ALA A 114 7.80 1.49 -2.63
C ALA A 114 7.97 2.95 -3.11
N TRP A 115 7.92 3.92 -2.19
CA TRP A 115 8.18 5.32 -2.50
C TRP A 115 9.63 5.58 -2.92
N HIS A 116 10.61 4.94 -2.28
CA HIS A 116 12.03 5.04 -2.65
C HIS A 116 12.28 4.60 -4.10
N HIS A 117 11.61 3.53 -4.56
CA HIS A 117 11.66 3.10 -5.96
C HIS A 117 10.90 4.07 -6.87
N PHE A 118 9.74 4.58 -6.43
CA PHE A 118 8.94 5.55 -7.19
C PHE A 118 9.72 6.83 -7.51
N GLU A 119 10.45 7.40 -6.55
CA GLU A 119 11.27 8.60 -6.76
C GLU A 119 12.31 8.43 -7.88
N ARG A 120 12.76 7.18 -8.09
CA ARG A 120 13.76 6.82 -9.10
C ARG A 120 13.14 6.42 -10.45
N LEU A 121 11.82 6.49 -10.59
CA LEU A 121 11.12 6.29 -11.88
C LEU A 121 11.14 7.51 -12.79
N GLY A 122 11.75 8.64 -12.38
CA GLY A 122 11.63 9.95 -13.05
C GLY A 122 11.87 9.97 -14.56
N ASP A 123 12.57 8.98 -15.12
CA ASP A 123 12.83 8.84 -16.56
C ASP A 123 11.76 8.04 -17.33
N GLY A 124 10.72 7.55 -16.65
CA GLY A 124 9.66 6.69 -17.19
C GLY A 124 8.25 7.19 -16.85
N PRO A 125 7.70 8.20 -17.55
CA PRO A 125 6.39 8.75 -17.22
C PRO A 125 5.24 7.73 -17.29
N GLY A 126 5.33 6.72 -18.18
CA GLY A 126 4.38 5.61 -18.22
C GLY A 126 4.44 4.74 -16.94
N ALA A 127 5.64 4.47 -16.43
CA ALA A 127 5.85 3.75 -15.18
C ALA A 127 5.34 4.58 -13.98
N VAL A 128 5.59 5.90 -13.96
CA VAL A 128 5.07 6.80 -12.93
C VAL A 128 3.54 6.81 -12.92
N ALA A 129 2.91 6.95 -14.10
CA ALA A 129 1.45 6.91 -14.27
C ALA A 129 0.82 5.57 -13.87
N ARG A 130 1.59 4.47 -13.97
CA ARG A 130 1.20 3.14 -13.46
C ARG A 130 1.34 3.05 -11.95
N ALA A 131 2.47 3.47 -11.38
CA ALA A 131 2.79 3.25 -9.99
C ALA A 131 1.98 4.13 -9.03
N LEU A 132 1.88 5.44 -9.33
CA LEU A 132 1.34 6.40 -8.36
C LEU A 132 -0.08 6.03 -7.88
N PRO A 133 -1.04 5.67 -8.75
CA PRO A 133 -2.38 5.30 -8.31
C PRO A 133 -2.42 4.19 -7.22
N HIS A 134 -1.49 3.23 -7.30
CA HIS A 134 -1.37 2.12 -6.34
C HIS A 134 -0.63 2.51 -5.05
N LEU A 135 0.15 3.58 -5.07
CA LEU A 135 0.76 4.15 -3.86
C LEU A 135 -0.19 5.13 -3.19
N TRP A 136 -0.69 6.10 -3.95
CA TRP A 136 -1.52 7.19 -3.47
C TRP A 136 -2.59 7.52 -4.54
N PRO A 137 -3.87 7.21 -4.29
CA PRO A 137 -4.52 6.96 -3.00
C PRO A 137 -4.47 5.50 -2.52
N GLY A 138 -3.63 4.64 -3.13
CA GLY A 138 -3.48 3.27 -2.67
C GLY A 138 -4.56 2.33 -3.18
N VAL A 139 -4.88 2.42 -4.48
CA VAL A 139 -5.96 1.62 -5.07
C VAL A 139 -5.53 0.16 -5.26
N PRO A 140 -6.48 -0.80 -5.19
CA PRO A 140 -6.17 -2.21 -5.39
C PRO A 140 -5.51 -2.48 -6.76
N PHE A 141 -4.57 -3.43 -6.82
CA PHE A 141 -3.82 -3.76 -8.04
C PHE A 141 -4.69 -4.27 -9.20
N GLN A 142 -5.91 -4.73 -8.92
CA GLN A 142 -6.87 -5.14 -9.94
C GLN A 142 -7.45 -3.95 -10.72
N VAL A 143 -7.33 -2.73 -10.18
CA VAL A 143 -7.78 -1.51 -10.85
C VAL A 143 -6.69 -1.03 -11.80
N ASN A 144 -6.99 -1.01 -13.09
CA ASN A 144 -6.08 -0.45 -14.09
C ASN A 144 -6.26 1.06 -14.22
N PRO A 145 -5.23 1.89 -13.91
CA PRO A 145 -5.27 3.30 -14.25
C PRO A 145 -5.36 3.51 -15.77
N GLY A 146 -6.15 4.50 -16.15
CA GLY A 146 -6.20 5.06 -17.50
C GLY A 146 -5.13 6.13 -17.74
N PRO A 147 -5.16 6.80 -18.90
CA PRO A 147 -4.22 7.86 -19.25
C PRO A 147 -4.07 8.93 -18.16
N GLY A 148 -2.84 9.37 -17.92
CA GLY A 148 -2.50 10.34 -16.87
C GLY A 148 -2.72 9.83 -15.45
N GLY A 149 -2.81 8.51 -15.25
CA GLY A 149 -3.10 7.91 -13.94
C GLY A 149 -4.57 8.07 -13.52
N ARG A 150 -5.48 8.32 -14.46
CA ARG A 150 -6.93 8.44 -14.19
C ARG A 150 -7.48 7.15 -13.59
N LEU A 151 -8.31 7.29 -12.56
CA LEU A 151 -8.95 6.17 -11.88
C LEU A 151 -10.47 6.36 -11.86
N GLN A 152 -11.19 5.27 -12.07
CA GLN A 152 -12.61 5.17 -11.80
C GLN A 152 -12.82 3.98 -10.88
N LEU A 153 -13.02 4.26 -9.59
CA LEU A 153 -13.14 3.24 -8.57
C LEU A 153 -14.61 2.83 -8.37
N PRO A 154 -14.89 1.57 -8.03
CA PRO A 154 -16.22 1.17 -7.63
C PRO A 154 -16.61 1.79 -6.28
N ALA A 155 -17.91 1.86 -6.00
CA ALA A 155 -18.37 2.18 -4.64
C ALA A 155 -17.88 1.12 -3.64
N ASN A 156 -17.67 1.51 -2.39
CA ASN A 156 -17.14 0.66 -1.31
C ASN A 156 -15.70 0.16 -1.55
N VAL A 157 -14.93 0.82 -2.42
CA VAL A 157 -13.52 0.51 -2.62
C VAL A 157 -12.74 0.64 -1.31
N ALA A 158 -11.78 -0.27 -1.10
CA ALA A 158 -10.80 -0.16 -0.03
C ALA A 158 -9.57 0.60 -0.55
N LEU A 159 -9.36 1.79 -0.02
CA LEU A 159 -8.15 2.58 -0.22
C LEU A 159 -7.11 2.18 0.84
N GLN A 160 -5.88 1.96 0.39
CA GLN A 160 -4.74 1.65 1.26
C GLN A 160 -3.58 2.59 0.95
N PRO A 161 -3.75 3.90 1.18
CA PRO A 161 -2.76 4.88 0.79
C PRO A 161 -1.43 4.57 1.46
N ALA A 162 -0.34 4.64 0.71
CA ALA A 162 1.02 4.48 1.21
C ALA A 162 1.54 5.84 1.68
N PHE A 163 2.24 5.87 2.80
CA PHE A 163 2.81 7.13 3.31
C PHE A 163 4.30 7.25 2.98
N HIS A 164 4.69 8.41 2.44
CA HIS A 164 6.08 8.77 2.23
C HIS A 164 6.62 9.54 3.44
N LEU A 165 7.57 8.94 4.17
CA LEU A 165 8.34 9.68 5.17
C LEU A 165 9.40 10.52 4.46
N LEU A 166 9.55 11.77 4.88
CA LEU A 166 10.76 12.52 4.55
C LEU A 166 11.97 11.84 5.24
N PRO A 167 13.16 11.85 4.62
CA PRO A 167 14.37 11.31 5.23
C PRO A 167 14.58 11.84 6.66
N GLU A 168 15.14 11.01 7.54
CA GLU A 168 15.35 11.30 8.97
C GLU A 168 16.24 12.53 9.24
N ASP A 169 16.90 13.10 8.23
CA ASP A 169 17.85 14.20 8.35
C ASP A 169 17.23 15.60 8.60
N GLU A 170 15.91 15.74 8.65
CA GLU A 170 15.25 17.06 8.81
C GLU A 170 14.54 17.31 10.17
N GLY A 171 14.84 16.58 11.25
CA GLY A 171 14.07 16.76 12.50
C GLY A 171 14.82 16.60 13.82
N ARG A 172 15.28 17.72 14.40
CA ARG A 172 15.52 17.81 15.86
C ARG A 172 14.22 17.51 16.62
N ALA A 173 14.35 16.91 17.80
CA ALA A 173 13.23 16.64 18.70
C ALA A 173 12.38 17.92 18.92
N GLY A 174 11.10 17.87 18.54
CA GLY A 174 10.13 18.97 18.68
C GLY A 174 9.66 19.64 17.39
N THR A 175 10.29 19.37 16.24
CA THR A 175 9.91 19.91 14.92
C THR A 175 9.77 18.80 13.89
N GLY A 176 8.97 17.77 14.20
CA GLY A 176 8.87 16.56 13.37
C GLY A 176 8.57 16.86 11.90
N PRO A 177 9.07 16.05 10.95
CA PRO A 177 8.90 16.27 9.52
C PRO A 177 7.41 16.31 9.17
N GLN A 178 6.95 17.46 8.68
CA GLN A 178 5.61 17.60 8.11
C GLN A 178 5.65 17.14 6.64
N SER A 179 5.20 15.91 6.41
CA SER A 179 4.95 15.41 5.06
C SER A 179 3.46 15.56 4.76
N MET A 180 3.14 16.11 3.59
CA MET A 180 1.77 16.27 3.11
C MET A 180 1.67 15.72 1.68
N THR A 181 0.64 14.93 1.44
CA THR A 181 0.23 14.51 0.10
C THR A 181 -1.25 14.85 -0.09
N TRP A 182 -1.58 15.45 -1.23
CA TRP A 182 -2.94 15.80 -1.63
C TRP A 182 -3.28 15.13 -2.95
N THR A 183 -4.50 14.61 -3.09
CA THR A 183 -5.07 14.19 -4.37
C THR A 183 -6.47 14.72 -4.51
N GLY A 184 -6.69 15.55 -5.52
CA GLY A 184 -8.01 16.06 -5.87
C GLY A 184 -8.63 15.33 -7.04
N GLY A 185 -9.96 15.17 -7.01
CA GLY A 185 -10.74 14.63 -8.13
C GLY A 185 -10.69 13.10 -8.28
N LEU A 186 -10.39 12.35 -7.21
CA LEU A 186 -10.47 10.89 -7.22
C LEU A 186 -11.92 10.43 -7.43
N ARG A 187 -12.18 9.57 -8.41
CA ARG A 187 -13.55 9.12 -8.71
C ARG A 187 -13.87 7.80 -8.00
N VAL A 188 -14.88 7.82 -7.13
CA VAL A 188 -15.38 6.64 -6.40
C VAL A 188 -16.88 6.51 -6.63
N GLY A 189 -17.30 5.45 -7.32
CA GLY A 189 -18.66 5.36 -7.84
C GLY A 189 -18.95 6.54 -8.78
N SER A 190 -20.06 7.25 -8.56
CA SER A 190 -20.42 8.45 -9.32
C SER A 190 -19.80 9.75 -8.76
N GLU A 191 -19.15 9.69 -7.60
CA GLU A 191 -18.72 10.88 -6.86
C GLU A 191 -17.25 11.21 -7.08
N ALA A 192 -16.90 12.48 -6.88
CA ALA A 192 -15.52 12.97 -6.86
C ALA A 192 -15.09 13.26 -5.42
N LEU A 193 -13.93 12.76 -5.04
CA LEU A 193 -13.35 12.89 -3.71
C LEU A 193 -12.01 13.62 -3.79
N ASP A 194 -11.74 14.43 -2.77
CA ASP A 194 -10.39 14.90 -2.48
C ASP A 194 -9.87 14.19 -1.23
N LEU A 195 -8.59 13.84 -1.24
CA LEU A 195 -7.89 13.15 -0.17
C LEU A 195 -6.62 13.91 0.19
N ARG A 196 -6.43 14.20 1.47
CA ARG A 196 -5.18 14.75 2.02
C ARG A 196 -4.66 13.83 3.09
N SER A 197 -3.36 13.57 3.13
CA SER A 197 -2.69 13.06 4.33
C SER A 197 -1.63 14.04 4.82
N THR A 198 -1.52 14.15 6.13
CA THR A 198 -0.51 14.94 6.82
C THR A 198 0.10 14.09 7.94
N LEU A 199 1.44 13.96 7.96
CA LEU A 199 2.13 13.44 9.13
C LEU A 199 2.43 14.59 10.10
N GLN A 200 1.97 14.41 11.33
CA GLN A 200 2.21 15.29 12.45
C GLN A 200 3.11 14.59 13.48
N PRO A 201 3.74 15.32 14.42
CA PRO A 201 4.57 14.70 15.45
C PRO A 201 3.86 13.62 16.28
N GLU A 202 2.54 13.72 16.46
CA GLU A 202 1.76 12.78 17.26
C GLU A 202 1.20 11.60 16.45
N GLY A 203 1.13 11.73 15.12
CA GLY A 203 0.44 10.74 14.31
C GLY A 203 0.18 11.16 12.87
N LEU A 204 -0.54 10.30 12.17
CA LEU A 204 -0.99 10.52 10.81
C LEU A 204 -2.43 11.02 10.81
N GLU A 205 -2.68 12.11 10.09
CA GLU A 205 -4.02 12.63 9.81
C GLU A 205 -4.35 12.43 8.33
N MET A 206 -5.58 12.05 8.03
CA MET A 206 -6.10 11.90 6.68
C MET A 206 -7.48 12.51 6.56
N ASP A 207 -7.62 13.49 5.67
CA ASP A 207 -8.85 14.23 5.46
C ASP A 207 -9.47 13.85 4.12
N LEU A 208 -10.79 13.63 4.15
CA LEU A 208 -11.59 13.28 2.99
C LEU A 208 -12.68 14.33 2.76
N TRP A 209 -12.77 14.85 1.53
CA TRP A 209 -13.87 15.69 1.08
C TRP A 209 -14.63 15.00 -0.03
N ASN A 210 -15.96 14.95 0.09
CA ASN A 210 -16.83 14.55 -1.01
C ASN A 210 -17.30 15.80 -1.76
N ARG A 211 -16.81 15.97 -2.98
CA ARG A 211 -17.19 17.05 -3.92
C ARG A 211 -18.42 16.70 -4.74
N GLY A 212 -18.89 15.46 -4.62
CA GLY A 212 -20.08 14.94 -5.26
C GLY A 212 -21.38 15.46 -4.63
N ALA A 213 -22.50 15.10 -5.26
CA ALA A 213 -23.84 15.48 -4.82
C ALA A 213 -24.52 14.40 -3.97
N ALA A 214 -24.02 13.16 -4.01
CA ALA A 214 -24.53 12.04 -3.22
C ALA A 214 -23.49 11.56 -2.19
N ALA A 215 -23.95 10.90 -1.14
CA ALA A 215 -23.04 10.28 -0.17
C ALA A 215 -22.23 9.16 -0.84
N CYS A 216 -20.97 9.03 -0.45
CA CYS A 216 -20.06 8.03 -0.98
C CYS A 216 -19.64 7.06 0.11
N ASN A 217 -19.73 5.76 -0.14
CA ASN A 217 -19.22 4.74 0.78
C ASN A 217 -17.85 4.27 0.31
N LEU A 218 -16.89 4.22 1.23
CA LEU A 218 -15.57 3.66 0.99
C LEU A 218 -14.99 3.07 2.26
N ARG A 219 -13.88 2.34 2.13
CA ARG A 219 -13.07 1.89 3.26
C ARG A 219 -11.66 2.47 3.13
N VAL A 220 -11.08 2.91 4.24
CA VAL A 220 -9.71 3.44 4.26
C VAL A 220 -8.90 2.74 5.32
N THR A 221 -7.75 2.19 4.94
CA THR A 221 -6.73 1.74 5.88
C THR A 221 -5.68 2.83 6.02
N LEU A 222 -5.45 3.32 7.24
CA LEU A 222 -4.41 4.32 7.48
C LEU A 222 -3.02 3.66 7.34
N PRO A 223 -2.10 4.24 6.55
CA PRO A 223 -0.74 3.71 6.47
C PRO A 223 -0.04 3.78 7.82
N THR A 224 0.83 2.80 8.05
CA THR A 224 1.71 2.76 9.21
C THR A 224 3.16 2.85 8.72
N PRO A 225 3.89 3.93 9.05
CA PRO A 225 5.29 4.08 8.63
C PRO A 225 6.19 2.97 9.18
N ARG A 226 7.35 2.74 8.54
CA ARG A 226 8.37 1.80 9.02
C ARG A 226 8.80 2.18 10.44
N ASN A 227 8.97 1.19 11.30
CA ASN A 227 9.34 1.34 12.71
C ASN A 227 8.26 1.97 13.61
N PHE A 228 7.04 2.14 13.10
CA PHE A 228 5.90 2.56 13.91
C PHE A 228 4.80 1.51 13.87
N GLU A 229 3.91 1.60 14.85
CA GLU A 229 2.63 0.89 14.89
C GLU A 229 1.53 1.87 15.30
N ALA A 230 0.31 1.62 14.84
CA ALA A 230 -0.85 2.37 15.26
C ALA A 230 -1.12 2.09 16.75
N ALA A 231 -1.14 3.13 17.58
CA ALA A 231 -1.52 3.04 18.98
C ALA A 231 -3.05 3.12 19.14
N TYR A 232 -3.65 4.17 18.56
CA TYR A 232 -5.09 4.40 18.56
C TYR A 232 -5.48 5.05 17.24
N THR A 233 -6.71 4.80 16.80
CA THR A 233 -7.25 5.40 15.59
C THR A 233 -8.62 5.98 15.86
N TYR A 234 -8.89 7.11 15.22
CA TYR A 234 -10.12 7.89 15.33
C TYR A 234 -10.69 8.12 13.94
N SER A 235 -12.01 8.12 13.84
CA SER A 235 -12.78 8.54 12.67
C SER A 235 -13.74 9.64 13.10
N ASP A 236 -13.55 10.85 12.58
CA ASP A 236 -14.30 12.05 12.98
C ASP A 236 -14.35 12.22 14.52
N TRP A 237 -13.19 12.01 15.16
CA TRP A 237 -12.97 12.08 16.61
C TRP A 237 -13.62 10.97 17.45
N GLU A 238 -14.25 9.98 16.82
CA GLU A 238 -14.70 8.76 17.48
C GLU A 238 -13.63 7.67 17.39
N GLN A 239 -13.24 7.10 18.52
CA GLN A 239 -12.21 6.04 18.55
C GLN A 239 -12.73 4.77 17.87
N THR A 240 -11.92 4.18 17.01
CA THR A 240 -12.21 2.93 16.29
C THR A 240 -11.39 1.78 16.86
N GLU A 241 -11.98 0.58 16.98
CA GLU A 241 -11.33 -0.58 17.59
C GLU A 241 -10.30 -1.27 16.69
N ASP A 242 -10.46 -1.22 15.36
CA ASP A 242 -9.59 -1.91 14.41
C ASP A 242 -9.23 -1.04 13.20
N ALA A 243 -8.08 -0.36 13.30
CA ALA A 243 -7.53 0.47 12.24
C ALA A 243 -6.98 -0.32 11.05
N GLN A 244 -6.55 -1.57 11.28
CA GLN A 244 -5.88 -2.38 10.27
C GLN A 244 -6.88 -3.05 9.33
N ALA A 245 -8.08 -3.41 9.81
CA ALA A 245 -9.15 -3.93 8.96
C ALA A 245 -9.75 -2.90 7.98
N GLY A 246 -9.38 -1.63 8.15
CA GLY A 246 -9.85 -0.50 7.35
C GLY A 246 -11.17 0.06 7.87
N ILE A 247 -11.20 1.38 8.03
CA ILE A 247 -12.32 2.14 8.56
C ILE A 247 -13.36 2.29 7.46
N SER A 248 -14.59 1.82 7.71
CA SER A 248 -15.70 2.01 6.77
C SER A 248 -16.33 3.38 6.98
N ILE A 249 -16.44 4.17 5.93
CA ILE A 249 -16.86 5.57 5.99
C ILE A 249 -18.03 5.76 5.02
N GLN A 250 -19.11 6.34 5.53
CA GLN A 250 -20.15 6.93 4.70
C GLN A 250 -19.89 8.43 4.66
N LEU A 251 -19.23 8.89 3.59
CA LEU A 251 -18.81 10.27 3.44
C LEU A 251 -19.98 11.12 2.90
N PRO A 252 -20.55 12.04 3.71
CA PRO A 252 -21.69 12.85 3.28
C PRO A 252 -21.35 13.75 2.10
N ALA A 253 -22.34 14.06 1.25
CA ALA A 253 -22.14 15.00 0.15
C ALA A 253 -21.89 16.42 0.67
N GLN A 254 -20.99 17.16 0.00
CA GLN A 254 -20.82 18.62 0.15
C GLN A 254 -20.66 19.12 1.60
N ARG A 255 -20.02 18.33 2.49
CA ARG A 255 -19.63 18.79 3.83
C ARG A 255 -18.59 19.90 3.71
N GLU A 256 -18.76 20.98 4.49
CA GLU A 256 -17.79 22.10 4.53
C GLU A 256 -16.47 21.66 5.17
N GLU A 257 -16.56 20.94 6.29
CA GLU A 257 -15.43 20.33 6.98
C GLU A 257 -15.07 18.95 6.39
N PRO A 258 -13.78 18.56 6.39
CA PRO A 258 -13.41 17.20 6.01
C PRO A 258 -13.97 16.16 6.98
N TRP A 259 -14.09 14.92 6.50
CA TRP A 259 -14.09 13.77 7.37
C TRP A 259 -12.64 13.41 7.70
N THR A 260 -12.26 13.47 8.97
CA THR A 260 -10.88 13.27 9.41
C THR A 260 -10.69 11.89 10.02
N LEU A 261 -9.71 11.17 9.51
CA LEU A 261 -9.18 9.96 10.11
C LEU A 261 -7.85 10.32 10.77
N PHE A 262 -7.67 9.92 12.03
CA PHE A 262 -6.43 10.20 12.76
C PHE A 262 -5.89 8.92 13.38
N CYS A 263 -4.61 8.64 13.17
CA CYS A 263 -3.90 7.52 13.80
C CYS A 263 -2.73 8.05 14.62
N ARG A 264 -2.77 7.83 15.94
CA ARG A 264 -1.63 8.06 16.80
C ARG A 264 -0.59 6.97 16.58
N LEU A 265 0.65 7.36 16.30
CA LEU A 265 1.74 6.42 16.07
C LEU A 265 2.56 6.21 17.35
N LYS A 266 3.04 4.99 17.58
CA LYS A 266 4.08 4.70 18.58
C LYS A 266 5.22 3.94 17.92
N PRO A 267 6.46 4.05 18.42
CA PRO A 267 7.56 3.22 17.93
C PRO A 267 7.25 1.74 18.09
N ALA A 268 7.48 0.95 17.04
CA ALA A 268 7.40 -0.50 17.10
C ALA A 268 8.61 -1.02 17.90
N PHE A 269 8.37 -1.77 18.98
CA PHE A 269 9.40 -2.10 19.97
C PHE A 269 10.34 -3.25 19.59
N GLU A 270 10.22 -3.80 18.38
CA GLU A 270 10.99 -4.97 17.99
C GLU A 270 12.32 -4.53 17.36
N ALA A 271 13.39 -4.59 18.15
CA ALA A 271 14.75 -4.37 17.68
C ALA A 271 15.14 -5.48 16.70
N TRP A 272 14.96 -5.21 15.40
CA TRP A 272 15.50 -6.06 14.35
C TRP A 272 17.04 -5.98 14.39
N PRO A 273 17.78 -7.08 14.23
CA PRO A 273 19.22 -6.99 14.03
C PRO A 273 19.44 -6.25 12.71
N GLY A 274 19.73 -4.95 12.80
CA GLY A 274 20.06 -4.15 11.64
C GLY A 274 21.24 -4.80 10.93
N LEU A 275 21.15 -4.96 9.60
CA LEU A 275 22.33 -5.30 8.83
C LEU A 275 23.37 -4.18 9.08
N PRO A 276 24.64 -4.51 9.35
CA PRO A 276 25.64 -3.49 9.62
C PRO A 276 25.81 -2.59 8.41
N LYS A 277 26.00 -1.29 8.69
CA LYS A 277 26.09 -0.24 7.66
C LYS A 277 27.31 -0.40 6.73
N ASN A 278 28.35 -1.14 7.14
CA ASN A 278 29.56 -1.34 6.34
C ASN A 278 29.51 -2.68 5.57
N ARG A 279 29.55 -2.60 4.24
CA ARG A 279 29.41 -3.75 3.34
C ARG A 279 30.59 -4.74 3.35
N SER A 280 31.81 -4.28 3.65
CA SER A 280 33.03 -5.03 3.32
C SER A 280 33.39 -6.16 4.28
N ASP A 281 32.99 -6.09 5.54
CA ASP A 281 33.60 -6.92 6.60
C ASP A 281 32.67 -8.01 7.15
N TRP A 282 31.37 -7.94 6.83
CA TRP A 282 30.38 -8.81 7.46
C TRP A 282 30.19 -10.16 6.76
N PHE A 283 30.33 -10.19 5.43
CA PHE A 283 29.91 -11.33 4.62
C PHE A 283 31.03 -12.27 4.17
N GLN A 284 32.31 -11.89 4.38
CA GLN A 284 33.44 -12.68 3.86
C GLN A 284 33.60 -14.08 4.49
N ASP A 285 32.98 -14.33 5.65
CA ASP A 285 33.06 -15.60 6.38
C ASP A 285 31.74 -16.02 7.07
N ARG A 286 30.61 -15.44 6.67
CA ARG A 286 29.33 -15.63 7.38
C ARG A 286 28.24 -16.15 6.48
N GLU A 287 27.40 -17.00 7.06
CA GLU A 287 26.14 -17.45 6.47
C GLU A 287 24.95 -16.79 7.17
N LEU A 288 23.85 -16.64 6.45
CA LEU A 288 22.58 -16.22 7.01
C LEU A 288 21.73 -17.47 7.27
N ARG A 289 21.23 -17.62 8.50
CA ARG A 289 20.31 -18.70 8.86
C ARG A 289 18.93 -18.15 9.20
N LEU A 290 17.92 -18.61 8.47
CA LEU A 290 16.51 -18.37 8.77
C LEU A 290 16.08 -19.43 9.79
N VAL A 291 15.89 -19.02 11.04
CA VAL A 291 15.53 -19.93 12.14
C VAL A 291 14.03 -20.18 12.09
N LEU A 292 13.63 -21.44 11.93
CA LEU A 292 12.22 -21.85 11.90
C LEU A 292 11.79 -22.43 13.26
N ASP A 293 10.49 -22.63 13.43
CA ASP A 293 10.01 -23.34 14.62
C ASP A 293 10.53 -24.78 14.62
N LYS A 294 10.55 -25.40 15.81
CA LYS A 294 11.08 -26.75 15.97
C LYS A 294 10.39 -27.74 15.03
N ASP A 295 11.19 -28.57 14.36
CA ASP A 295 10.76 -29.59 13.40
C ASP A 295 9.96 -29.03 12.19
N GLU A 296 9.97 -27.70 11.98
CA GLU A 296 9.28 -27.08 10.86
C GLU A 296 10.05 -27.30 9.55
N VAL A 297 9.36 -27.87 8.56
CA VAL A 297 9.91 -28.01 7.19
C VAL A 297 9.73 -26.67 6.45
N PRO A 298 10.78 -26.09 5.87
CA PRO A 298 10.67 -24.84 5.11
C PRO A 298 9.68 -24.98 3.95
N SER A 299 8.69 -24.08 3.89
CA SER A 299 7.76 -24.01 2.77
C SER A 299 8.47 -23.61 1.47
N GLU A 300 7.81 -23.81 0.32
CA GLU A 300 8.34 -23.39 -0.99
C GLU A 300 8.65 -21.89 -1.04
N ASP A 301 7.82 -21.05 -0.43
CA ASP A 301 8.04 -19.60 -0.35
C ASP A 301 9.27 -19.26 0.51
N MET A 302 9.49 -19.97 1.62
CA MET A 302 10.67 -19.77 2.46
C MET A 302 11.94 -20.21 1.75
N GLN A 303 11.91 -21.31 1.00
CA GLN A 303 13.03 -21.75 0.16
C GLN A 303 13.32 -20.72 -0.93
N ALA A 304 12.29 -20.18 -1.59
CA ALA A 304 12.43 -19.12 -2.58
C ALA A 304 13.02 -17.83 -1.97
N LEU A 305 12.61 -17.48 -0.75
CA LEU A 305 13.19 -16.35 -0.01
C LEU A 305 14.67 -16.58 0.28
N ALA A 306 15.04 -17.75 0.81
CA ALA A 306 16.44 -18.08 1.09
C ALA A 306 17.29 -18.01 -0.17
N GLN A 307 16.81 -18.57 -1.28
CA GLN A 307 17.51 -18.49 -2.57
C GLN A 307 17.64 -17.05 -3.05
N ALA A 308 16.57 -16.26 -3.02
CA ALA A 308 16.59 -14.86 -3.42
C ALA A 308 17.59 -14.05 -2.60
N LEU A 309 17.63 -14.26 -1.28
CA LEU A 309 18.60 -13.63 -0.38
C LEU A 309 20.03 -14.07 -0.69
N SER A 310 20.25 -15.37 -0.94
CA SER A 310 21.57 -15.91 -1.27
C SER A 310 22.11 -15.31 -2.56
N ASP A 311 21.28 -15.26 -3.60
CA ASP A 311 21.64 -14.67 -4.89
C ASP A 311 21.99 -13.18 -4.78
N ARG A 312 21.28 -12.43 -3.93
CA ARG A 312 21.45 -10.98 -3.80
C ARG A 312 22.59 -10.59 -2.86
N LEU A 313 22.75 -11.30 -1.75
CA LEU A 313 23.80 -11.03 -0.77
C LEU A 313 25.12 -11.72 -1.11
N GLN A 314 25.11 -12.68 -2.05
CA GLN A 314 26.26 -13.50 -2.44
C GLN A 314 26.87 -14.28 -1.26
N ILE A 315 26.01 -14.76 -0.36
CA ILE A 315 26.37 -15.60 0.79
C ILE A 315 25.47 -16.83 0.85
N PRO A 316 25.90 -17.92 1.51
CA PRO A 316 25.02 -19.03 1.84
C PRO A 316 23.86 -18.55 2.72
N VAL A 317 22.64 -18.91 2.34
CA VAL A 317 21.44 -18.71 3.16
C VAL A 317 20.79 -20.07 3.41
N GLY A 318 20.72 -20.47 4.66
CA GLY A 318 20.20 -21.76 5.10
C GLY A 318 19.07 -21.64 6.11
N PHE A 319 18.62 -22.78 6.61
CA PHE A 319 17.63 -22.87 7.69
C PHE A 319 18.27 -23.51 8.93
N ALA A 320 17.81 -23.11 10.10
CA ALA A 320 18.14 -23.75 11.38
C ALA A 320 16.86 -23.97 12.19
N ASP A 321 16.91 -24.94 13.10
CA ASP A 321 15.85 -25.11 14.10
C ASP A 321 16.04 -24.07 15.22
N SER A 322 14.92 -23.58 15.78
CA SER A 322 14.88 -22.79 17.01
C SER A 322 15.73 -23.33 18.18
N GLN A 323 15.97 -24.63 18.22
CA GLN A 323 16.76 -25.30 19.27
C GLN A 323 18.25 -25.45 18.92
N ASP A 324 18.66 -25.17 17.69
CA ASP A 324 20.05 -25.27 17.30
C ASP A 324 20.87 -24.18 18.01
N PRO A 325 22.03 -24.53 18.60
CA PRO A 325 22.88 -23.53 19.22
C PRO A 325 23.38 -22.54 18.15
N PRO A 326 23.47 -21.23 18.46
CA PRO A 326 23.94 -20.25 17.50
C PRO A 326 25.39 -20.56 17.11
N GLU A 327 25.64 -20.73 15.82
CA GLU A 327 27.00 -20.94 15.31
C GLU A 327 27.75 -19.61 15.26
N LEU A 328 29.01 -19.61 15.74
CA LEU A 328 29.86 -18.41 15.89
C LEU A 328 30.08 -17.60 14.59
N ARG A 329 29.77 -18.18 13.43
CA ARG A 329 29.90 -17.54 12.10
C ARG A 329 28.56 -17.35 11.37
N SER A 330 27.44 -17.61 12.03
CA SER A 330 26.12 -17.43 11.43
C SER A 330 25.47 -16.14 11.93
N VAL A 331 24.71 -15.48 11.05
CA VAL A 331 23.72 -14.49 11.46
C VAL A 331 22.37 -15.17 11.41
N THR A 332 21.70 -15.24 12.54
CA THR A 332 20.40 -15.88 12.66
C THR A 332 19.29 -14.83 12.63
N ILE A 333 18.25 -15.10 11.83
CA ILE A 333 17.01 -14.33 11.84
C ILE A 333 15.88 -15.28 12.20
N ASP A 334 15.22 -15.01 13.32
CA ASP A 334 14.06 -15.79 13.76
C ASP A 334 12.87 -15.56 12.82
N MET A 335 12.41 -16.64 12.19
CA MET A 335 11.25 -16.70 11.28
C MET A 335 10.11 -17.56 11.85
N GLY A 336 10.21 -17.97 13.12
CA GLY A 336 9.18 -18.73 13.84
C GLY A 336 7.81 -18.07 13.77
N SER A 337 6.76 -18.90 13.85
CA SER A 337 5.38 -18.45 13.64
C SER A 337 4.90 -17.47 14.71
N GLY A 338 5.56 -17.47 15.88
CA GLY A 338 5.12 -16.75 17.08
C GLY A 338 3.76 -17.28 17.52
N VAL A 339 3.72 -18.20 18.48
CA VAL A 339 2.43 -18.65 19.04
C VAL A 339 1.85 -17.48 19.85
N GLU A 340 1.07 -16.62 19.21
CA GLU A 340 0.16 -15.74 19.92
C GLU A 340 -1.00 -16.59 20.44
N ASN A 341 -1.03 -16.82 21.75
CA ASN A 341 -2.14 -17.46 22.46
C ASN A 341 -3.38 -16.54 22.49
N SER A 342 -3.88 -16.09 21.34
CA SER A 342 -5.10 -15.28 21.24
C SER A 342 -6.26 -16.12 20.71
N PRO A 343 -7.38 -16.23 21.45
CA PRO A 343 -8.52 -17.04 21.03
C PRO A 343 -9.24 -16.43 19.82
N SER A 344 -9.34 -17.27 18.79
CA SER A 344 -10.20 -17.23 17.59
C SER A 344 -11.35 -16.21 17.54
N GLU A 345 -11.15 -15.13 16.79
CA GLU A 345 -12.20 -14.44 16.04
C GLU A 345 -11.88 -14.51 14.53
N PRO A 346 -12.89 -14.65 13.65
CA PRO A 346 -12.68 -14.70 12.21
C PRO A 346 -12.50 -13.27 11.67
N GLN A 347 -11.44 -12.58 12.07
CA GLN A 347 -11.04 -11.30 11.51
C GLN A 347 -10.05 -11.52 10.36
N ARG A 348 -10.16 -10.72 9.30
CA ARG A 348 -9.22 -10.77 8.16
C ARG A 348 -7.80 -10.57 8.70
N LYS A 349 -6.95 -11.55 8.40
CA LYS A 349 -5.62 -11.75 8.98
C LYS A 349 -4.76 -10.50 8.85
N ALA A 350 -4.49 -9.83 9.96
CA ALA A 350 -3.25 -9.07 10.10
C ALA A 350 -2.08 -9.92 9.55
N PRO A 351 -1.06 -9.31 8.94
CA PRO A 351 0.09 -10.06 8.46
C PRO A 351 0.61 -10.94 9.59
N SER A 352 0.82 -12.22 9.31
CA SER A 352 1.33 -13.12 10.35
C SER A 352 2.67 -12.59 10.88
N PRO A 353 3.05 -12.89 12.14
CA PRO A 353 4.35 -12.48 12.66
C PRO A 353 5.50 -12.80 11.68
N ARG A 354 5.47 -13.98 11.07
CA ARG A 354 6.40 -14.37 10.00
C ARG A 354 6.40 -13.42 8.80
N GLN A 355 5.24 -13.03 8.28
CA GLN A 355 5.16 -12.08 7.15
C GLN A 355 5.72 -10.70 7.53
N ALA A 356 5.47 -10.24 8.76
CA ALA A 356 6.07 -8.99 9.25
C ALA A 356 7.60 -9.06 9.30
N ARG A 357 8.15 -10.23 9.68
CA ARG A 357 9.60 -10.49 9.68
C ARG A 357 10.20 -10.58 8.28
N VAL A 358 9.55 -11.28 7.35
CA VAL A 358 9.94 -11.30 5.92
C VAL A 358 9.96 -9.88 5.36
N ARG A 359 8.91 -9.10 5.62
CA ARG A 359 8.80 -7.70 5.20
C ARG A 359 10.02 -6.89 5.65
N ARG A 360 10.38 -6.96 6.94
CA ARG A 360 11.54 -6.23 7.49
C ARG A 360 12.88 -6.71 6.95
N LEU A 361 13.02 -8.02 6.72
CA LEU A 361 14.21 -8.60 6.11
C LEU A 361 14.43 -8.07 4.70
N LEU A 362 13.40 -8.10 3.86
CA LEU A 362 13.46 -7.57 2.49
C LEU A 362 13.80 -6.08 2.48
N SER A 363 13.16 -5.25 3.33
CA SER A 363 13.50 -3.83 3.47
C SER A 363 14.97 -3.62 3.85
N SER A 364 15.47 -4.38 4.84
CA SER A 364 16.86 -4.27 5.30
C SER A 364 17.84 -4.63 4.19
N VAL A 365 17.53 -5.63 3.37
CA VAL A 365 18.38 -6.07 2.26
C VAL A 365 18.36 -5.05 1.13
N GLU A 366 17.21 -4.47 0.80
CA GLU A 366 17.13 -3.41 -0.20
C GLU A 366 17.93 -2.18 0.22
N GLU A 367 17.77 -1.72 1.46
CA GLU A 367 18.55 -0.61 2.04
C GLU A 367 20.05 -0.91 2.04
N PHE A 368 20.42 -2.17 2.31
CA PHE A 368 21.81 -2.58 2.30
C PHE A 368 22.42 -2.57 0.88
N LEU A 369 21.67 -3.00 -0.13
CA LEU A 369 22.16 -3.20 -1.51
C LEU A 369 22.02 -1.94 -2.39
N LEU A 370 21.02 -1.11 -2.15
CA LEU A 370 20.71 0.05 -2.98
C LEU A 370 21.09 1.36 -2.25
N PRO A 371 22.00 2.16 -2.81
CA PRO A 371 22.34 3.47 -2.24
C PRO A 371 21.25 4.55 -2.46
#